data_AF-A0A528MF14-F1
#
_entry.id   AF-A0A528MF14-F1
#
_cell.length_a   1.000
_cell.length_b   1.000
_cell.length_c   1.000
_cell.angle_alpha   90.00
_cell.angle_beta   90.00
_cell.angle_gamma   90.00
#
_symmetry.space_group_name_H-M   'P 1'
#
loop_
_entity.id
_entity.type
_entity.pdbx_description
1 polymer ?
#
loop_
_entity_poly.entity_id
_entity_poly.type
_entity_poly.pdbx_seq_one_letter_code
_entity_poly.pdbx_strand_id
1 'polypeptide(L)'
;PNKGQRIPVELKRAGTVRVDCDAHGWMEGWIYVVDNPYYAVTGADGKFSITDVPPGDYKLVAIHPFTGPIEQPVTVEENKATSLTIELKK
;
A
#
# COMPACT_ATOMS: atom_id res chain seq x y z
N PRO A 1 26.74 -6.52 7.52
CA PRO A 1 26.43 -6.29 6.09
C PRO A 1 27.68 -6.37 5.20
N ASN A 2 27.74 -7.33 4.29
CA ASN A 2 28.81 -7.40 3.29
C ASN A 2 28.57 -6.31 2.23
N LYS A 3 29.59 -5.49 1.96
CA LYS A 3 29.50 -4.40 0.97
C LYS A 3 29.07 -4.97 -0.38
N GLY A 4 27.95 -4.47 -0.92
CA GLY A 4 27.43 -4.86 -2.23
C GLY A 4 26.65 -6.19 -2.27
N GLN A 5 26.42 -6.83 -1.13
CA GLN A 5 25.58 -8.03 -1.07
C GLN A 5 24.18 -7.76 -1.59
N ARG A 6 23.67 -8.65 -2.44
CA ARG A 6 22.29 -8.67 -2.93
C ARG A 6 21.70 -10.03 -2.60
N ILE A 7 20.49 -10.03 -2.04
CA ILE A 7 19.73 -11.25 -1.74
C ILE A 7 18.45 -11.19 -2.57
N PRO A 8 18.38 -11.87 -3.72
CA PRO A 8 17.16 -11.90 -4.52
C PRO A 8 16.09 -12.74 -3.83
N VAL A 9 14.90 -12.17 -3.64
CA VAL A 9 13.74 -12.85 -3.06
C VAL A 9 12.53 -12.58 -3.94
N GLU A 10 11.83 -13.64 -4.33
CA GLU A 10 10.56 -13.56 -5.05
C GLU A 10 9.39 -13.49 -4.06
N LEU A 11 8.57 -12.44 -4.15
CA LEU A 11 7.42 -12.26 -3.28
C LEU A 11 6.16 -12.86 -3.93
N LYS A 12 5.84 -14.10 -3.54
CA LYS A 12 4.75 -14.89 -4.17
C LYS A 12 3.36 -14.65 -3.59
N ARG A 13 3.27 -13.98 -2.44
CA ARG A 13 2.01 -13.81 -1.70
C ARG A 13 1.71 -12.32 -1.57
N ALA A 14 0.46 -11.98 -1.83
CA ALA A 14 -0.07 -10.65 -1.53
C ALA A 14 0.02 -10.35 -0.02
N GLY A 15 0.15 -9.08 0.30
CA GLY A 15 0.21 -8.58 1.68
C GLY A 15 1.48 -7.81 1.99
N THR A 16 1.70 -7.63 3.29
CA THR A 16 2.76 -6.77 3.82
C THR A 16 4.03 -7.56 4.07
N VAL A 17 5.14 -7.08 3.54
CA VAL A 17 6.49 -7.60 3.80
C VAL A 17 7.30 -6.50 4.47
N ARG A 18 7.72 -6.78 5.70
CA ARG A 18 8.67 -5.94 6.44
C ARG A 18 10.09 -6.44 6.14
N VAL A 19 10.97 -5.50 5.85
CA VAL A 19 12.40 -5.73 5.67
C VAL A 19 13.12 -4.97 6.77
N ASP A 20 13.85 -5.67 7.61
CA ASP A 20 14.60 -5.07 8.71
C ASP A 20 16.06 -5.54 8.74
N CYS A 21 16.91 -4.76 9.39
CA CYS A 21 18.30 -5.12 9.64
C CYS A 21 18.43 -5.80 11.01
N ASP A 22 19.07 -6.97 11.01
CA ASP A 22 19.44 -7.73 12.21
C ASP A 22 20.39 -6.98 13.17
N ALA A 23 21.22 -6.08 12.66
CA ALA A 23 22.19 -5.30 13.44
C ALA A 23 21.68 -3.91 13.86
N HIS A 24 20.76 -3.32 13.10
CA HIS A 24 20.33 -1.93 13.27
C HIS A 24 18.80 -1.84 13.30
N GLY A 25 18.22 -1.89 14.49
CA GLY A 25 16.75 -1.95 14.65
C GLY A 25 15.97 -0.76 14.10
N TRP A 26 16.63 0.35 13.75
CA TRP A 26 15.99 1.50 13.09
C TRP A 26 15.91 1.37 11.56
N MET A 27 16.66 0.43 10.97
CA MET A 27 16.66 0.21 9.53
C MET A 27 15.50 -0.69 9.16
N GLU A 28 14.40 -0.08 8.76
CA GLU A 28 13.19 -0.76 8.33
C GLU A 28 12.76 -0.30 6.93
N GLY A 29 12.18 -1.22 6.18
CA GLY A 29 11.52 -0.99 4.90
C GLY A 29 10.24 -1.80 4.84
N TRP A 30 9.29 -1.30 4.06
CA TRP A 30 7.97 -1.93 3.91
C TRP A 30 7.65 -2.08 2.44
N ILE A 31 7.21 -3.28 2.06
CA ILE A 31 6.78 -3.63 0.72
C ILE A 31 5.33 -4.12 0.83
N TYR A 32 4.46 -3.60 -0.02
CA TYR A 32 3.08 -4.04 -0.13
C TYR A 32 2.90 -4.73 -1.48
N VAL A 33 2.63 -6.04 -1.44
CA VAL A 33 2.39 -6.86 -2.61
C VAL A 33 0.90 -6.86 -2.90
N VAL A 34 0.52 -6.21 -4.00
CA VAL A 34 -0.88 -6.08 -4.45
C VAL A 34 -1.16 -7.13 -5.53
N ASP A 35 -2.30 -7.81 -5.42
CA ASP A 35 -2.74 -8.89 -6.33
C ASP A 35 -3.59 -8.39 -7.51
N ASN A 36 -3.74 -7.08 -7.65
CA ASN A 36 -4.53 -6.41 -8.68
C ASN A 36 -3.81 -5.13 -9.15
N PRO A 37 -4.18 -4.57 -10.31
CA PRO A 37 -3.46 -3.42 -10.87
C PRO A 37 -3.84 -2.06 -10.25
N TYR A 38 -4.78 -2.03 -9.30
CA TYR A 38 -5.37 -0.79 -8.79
C TYR A 38 -4.74 -0.39 -7.45
N TYR A 39 -3.58 0.26 -7.53
CA TYR A 39 -2.88 0.77 -6.35
C TYR A 39 -2.25 2.13 -6.61
N ALA A 40 -1.99 2.87 -5.53
CA ALA A 40 -1.26 4.12 -5.57
C ALA A 40 -0.43 4.28 -4.29
N VAL A 41 0.69 4.98 -4.41
CA VAL A 41 1.45 5.48 -3.26
C VAL A 41 1.03 6.94 -3.08
N THR A 42 0.67 7.33 -1.86
CA THR A 42 0.30 8.71 -1.56
C THR A 42 1.48 9.65 -1.78
N GLY A 43 1.21 10.84 -2.31
CA GLY A 43 2.18 11.93 -2.35
C GLY A 43 2.52 12.46 -0.97
N ALA A 44 3.51 13.37 -0.90
CA ALA A 44 3.92 14.02 0.34
C ALA A 44 2.80 14.86 0.99
N ASP A 45 1.79 15.25 0.22
CA ASP A 45 0.59 15.96 0.67
C ASP A 45 -0.57 15.02 1.08
N GLY A 46 -0.32 13.70 1.09
CA GLY A 46 -1.30 12.67 1.44
C GLY A 46 -2.30 12.34 0.34
N LYS A 47 -2.22 12.98 -0.83
CA LYS A 47 -3.16 12.72 -1.94
C LYS A 47 -2.75 11.49 -2.74
N PHE A 48 -3.74 10.83 -3.32
CA PHE A 48 -3.57 9.70 -4.24
C PHE A 48 -4.63 9.76 -5.34
N SER A 49 -4.39 9.05 -6.43
CA SER A 49 -5.38 8.82 -7.48
C SER A 49 -5.18 7.43 -8.04
N ILE A 50 -6.28 6.70 -8.23
CA ILE A 50 -6.32 5.41 -8.91
C ILE A 50 -7.27 5.60 -10.09
N THR A 51 -6.77 5.33 -11.29
CA THR A 51 -7.51 5.55 -12.54
C THR A 51 -7.94 4.22 -13.14
N ASP A 52 -8.89 4.27 -14.07
CA ASP A 52 -9.38 3.11 -14.82
C ASP A 52 -9.95 1.98 -13.95
N VAL A 53 -10.45 2.31 -12.75
CA VAL A 53 -11.16 1.36 -11.89
C VAL A 53 -12.54 1.08 -12.49
N PRO A 54 -12.88 -0.19 -12.79
CA PRO A 54 -14.19 -0.53 -13.31
C PRO A 54 -15.31 -0.14 -12.34
N PRO A 55 -16.54 0.12 -12.82
CA PRO A 55 -17.67 0.37 -11.93
C PRO A 55 -17.97 -0.86 -11.05
N GLY A 56 -18.26 -0.62 -9.76
CA GLY A 56 -18.54 -1.68 -8.80
C GLY A 56 -18.34 -1.28 -7.35
N ASP A 57 -18.64 -2.21 -6.45
CA ASP A 57 -18.41 -2.06 -5.01
C ASP A 57 -17.08 -2.71 -4.63
N TYR A 58 -16.21 -1.92 -4.01
CA TYR A 58 -14.87 -2.31 -3.63
C TYR A 58 -14.59 -1.99 -2.17
N LYS A 59 -13.46 -2.52 -1.71
CA LYS A 59 -12.88 -2.23 -0.42
C LYS A 59 -11.52 -1.58 -0.65
N LEU A 60 -11.44 -0.29 -0.38
CA LEU A 60 -10.18 0.43 -0.44
C LEU A 60 -9.37 0.10 0.82
N VAL A 61 -8.11 -0.30 0.63
CA VAL A 61 -7.19 -0.64 1.72
C VAL A 61 -6.07 0.38 1.74
N ALA A 62 -6.03 1.22 2.77
CA ALA A 62 -4.89 2.11 3.03
C ALA A 62 -3.97 1.43 4.04
N ILE A 63 -2.68 1.33 3.72
CA ILE A 63 -1.72 0.65 4.58
C ILE A 63 -0.61 1.61 4.97
N HIS A 64 -0.37 1.74 6.27
CA HIS A 64 0.72 2.52 6.80
C HIS A 64 1.39 1.77 7.96
N PRO A 65 2.74 1.69 8.02
CA PRO A 65 3.46 0.89 9.01
C PRO A 65 3.08 1.15 10.47
N PHE A 66 2.80 2.40 10.81
CA PHE A 66 2.53 2.81 12.19
C PHE A 66 1.08 2.56 12.64
N THR A 67 0.12 2.66 11.73
CA THR A 67 -1.33 2.54 12.06
C THR A 67 -1.91 1.19 11.65
N GLY A 68 -1.20 0.43 10.81
CA GLY A 68 -1.74 -0.77 10.20
C GLY A 68 -2.68 -0.48 9.02
N PRO A 69 -3.31 -1.52 8.46
CA PRO A 69 -4.26 -1.38 7.37
C PRO A 69 -5.60 -0.81 7.88
N ILE A 70 -6.16 0.10 7.09
CA ILE A 70 -7.52 0.62 7.25
C ILE A 70 -8.30 0.29 6.00
N GLU A 71 -9.53 -0.14 6.21
CA GLU A 71 -10.40 -0.61 5.16
C GLU A 71 -11.64 0.27 5.07
N GLN A 72 -11.95 0.75 3.87
CA GLN A 72 -13.11 1.60 3.63
C GLN A 72 -13.90 1.08 2.43
N PRO A 73 -15.22 0.82 2.58
CA PRO A 73 -16.06 0.49 1.45
C PRO A 73 -16.15 1.69 0.50
N VAL A 74 -16.09 1.43 -0.80
CA VAL A 74 -16.17 2.44 -1.84
C VAL A 74 -16.97 1.91 -3.02
N THR A 75 -17.92 2.70 -3.50
CA THR A 75 -18.65 2.43 -4.74
C THR A 75 -18.05 3.30 -5.84
N VAL A 76 -17.67 2.68 -6.95
CA VAL A 76 -17.19 3.34 -8.16
C VAL A 76 -18.34 3.34 -9.17
N GLU A 77 -18.81 4.53 -9.51
CA GLU A 77 -19.83 4.74 -10.53
C GLU A 77 -19.17 4.92 -11.91
N GLU A 78 -19.90 4.54 -12.96
CA GLU A 78 -19.42 4.69 -14.33
C GLU A 78 -19.18 6.16 -14.70
N ASN A 79 -18.00 6.46 -15.28
CA ASN A 79 -17.60 7.79 -15.74
C ASN A 79 -17.66 8.90 -14.68
N LYS A 80 -17.61 8.55 -13.39
CA LYS A 80 -17.69 9.52 -12.29
C LYS A 80 -16.55 9.30 -11.31
N ALA A 81 -15.82 10.38 -11.02
CA ALA A 81 -14.77 10.33 -10.02
C ALA A 81 -15.35 10.19 -8.61
N THR A 82 -14.98 9.13 -7.90
CA THR A 82 -15.27 8.97 -6.48
C THR A 82 -14.16 9.65 -5.66
N SER A 83 -14.55 10.60 -4.81
CA SER A 83 -13.64 11.27 -3.87
C SER A 83 -13.91 10.79 -2.46
N LEU A 84 -12.86 10.50 -1.70
CA LEU A 84 -12.95 10.09 -0.31
C LEU A 84 -11.69 10.52 0.44
N THR A 85 -11.81 10.60 1.77
CA THR A 85 -10.71 10.83 2.70
C THR A 85 -10.60 9.63 3.62
N ILE A 86 -9.38 9.12 3.80
CA ILE A 86 -9.07 8.08 4.78
C ILE A 86 -8.32 8.73 5.94
N GLU A 87 -8.85 8.59 7.15
CA GLU A 87 -8.16 8.99 8.36
C GLU A 87 -7.37 7.81 8.93
N LEU A 88 -6.04 7.97 8.99
CA LEU A 88 -5.18 7.00 9.65
C LEU A 88 -5.25 7.20 11.17
N LYS A 89 -5.97 6.33 11.88
CA LYS A 89 -6.09 6.35 13.35
C LYS A 89 -5.22 5.26 13.97
N LYS A 90 -4.69 5.56 15.15
CA LYS A 90 -3.98 4.61 16.01
C LYS A 90 -4.92 4.13 17.11
#